data_AF-A0A2V1IKN3-F1
#
_entry.id   AF-A0A2V1IKN3-F1
#
_cell.length_a   1.000
_cell.length_b   1.000
_cell.length_c   1.000
_cell.angle_alpha   90.00
_cell.angle_beta   90.00
_cell.angle_gamma   90.00
#
_symmetry.space_group_name_H-M   'P 1'
#
loop_
_entity.id
_entity.type
_entity.pdbx_description
1 polymer ?
#
loop_
_entity_poly.entity_id
_entity_poly.type
_entity_poly.pdbx_seq_one_letter_code
_entity_poly.pdbx_strand_id
1 'polypeptide(L)'
;MTLQKKSIEMRNSGNDFDYTYFRDALIQRVMGTNCDLDWQPWLPTAFFINGEYKDMLNIRSRTNEDHIYTFYNGEEDIDMFENWGELKEGTWDNFNNLKKFFNEDGHTFDEFNTLMDCGEFANLMIMNLFYDNKDFPGNNIVNWRPRSEGGRWRWIAKDTDFGLGLYDAPYNYKTFNWLYDNNFDPDRAWANKPEHTRLFRTLMETPEFHDMFIDRCAVYMGDFMNYRGTVKELDKMYSMIKTEYANHRKLFNEWWPNHSQEVQKMRSWIAARTPFFYTHLSEYFRLGTPRTLTIDAGRTDDIKLTINGITLNNRDFDGKFFAGRQLRIEGNHQDSETTVDGWKVTITKGTTHTTGSYKGKTLTINMPNADKIEIESIATQSAIADIDFDQQPKALDPSKPFKLYDIQGRLLAEPESIGSATGFEPGIYIARQGSKTLKIILGRQ
;
A
#
# COMPACT_ATOMS: atom_id res chain seq x y z
N MET A 1 -5.23 24.28 -2.50
CA MET A 1 -6.67 24.09 -2.74
C MET A 1 -7.30 23.78 -1.39
N THR A 2 -8.21 24.62 -0.91
CA THR A 2 -8.90 24.38 0.37
C THR A 2 -9.98 23.34 0.12
N LEU A 3 -9.88 22.15 0.72
CA LEU A 3 -10.93 21.11 0.62
C LEU A 3 -12.26 21.71 1.10
N GLN A 4 -13.20 21.93 0.17
CA GLN A 4 -14.57 22.30 0.52
C GLN A 4 -15.31 21.02 0.90
N LYS A 5 -15.78 20.93 2.15
CA LYS A 5 -16.58 19.82 2.66
C LYS A 5 -18.03 20.26 2.75
N LYS A 6 -18.94 19.56 2.06
CA LYS A 6 -20.38 19.81 2.13
C LYS A 6 -21.01 19.21 3.39
N SER A 7 -20.59 18.01 3.76
CA SER A 7 -21.03 17.37 5.00
C SER A 7 -19.91 16.56 5.66
N ILE A 8 -20.12 16.26 6.93
CA ILE A 8 -19.28 15.38 7.75
C ILE A 8 -20.18 14.45 8.56
N GLU A 9 -19.63 13.31 8.98
CA GLU A 9 -20.22 12.40 9.94
C GLU A 9 -19.51 12.54 11.29
N MET A 10 -20.27 12.62 12.37
CA MET A 10 -19.77 12.48 13.74
C MET A 10 -20.01 11.03 14.17
N ARG A 11 -19.05 10.13 13.90
CA ARG A 11 -19.21 8.69 14.09
C ARG A 11 -18.78 8.26 15.49
N ASN A 12 -19.59 7.43 16.14
CA ASN A 12 -19.33 6.87 17.47
C ASN A 12 -18.54 5.54 17.44
N SER A 13 -17.96 5.16 16.30
CA SER A 13 -17.24 3.89 16.09
C SER A 13 -18.09 2.61 15.97
N GLY A 14 -19.41 2.72 15.83
CA GLY A 14 -20.25 1.57 15.47
C GLY A 14 -20.16 0.43 16.49
N ASN A 15 -19.92 -0.81 16.02
CA ASN A 15 -19.78 -1.96 16.92
C ASN A 15 -18.50 -1.90 17.77
N ASP A 16 -17.52 -1.09 17.39
CA ASP A 16 -16.28 -0.86 18.14
C ASP A 16 -16.43 0.24 19.21
N PHE A 17 -17.64 0.78 19.43
CA PHE A 17 -17.94 1.85 20.41
C PHE A 17 -17.39 1.56 21.81
N ASP A 18 -17.60 0.35 22.33
CA ASP A 18 -17.11 0.03 23.67
C ASP A 18 -15.62 -0.37 23.67
N TYR A 19 -15.01 -0.66 22.53
CA TYR A 19 -13.74 -1.41 22.47
C TYR A 19 -12.53 -0.50 22.24
N THR A 20 -12.14 -0.30 20.98
CA THR A 20 -10.95 0.50 20.67
C THR A 20 -11.27 1.92 20.23
N TYR A 21 -12.47 2.15 19.72
CA TYR A 21 -12.98 3.42 19.19
C TYR A 21 -12.32 3.92 17.89
N PHE A 22 -11.56 3.07 17.21
CA PHE A 22 -10.87 3.46 15.97
C PHE A 22 -10.66 2.30 14.99
N ARG A 23 -11.23 1.12 15.24
CA ARG A 23 -11.01 -0.08 14.41
C ARG A 23 -11.39 0.10 12.95
N ASP A 24 -12.58 0.64 12.68
CA ASP A 24 -13.01 0.97 11.32
C ASP A 24 -12.02 1.92 10.64
N ALA A 25 -11.69 3.02 11.31
CA ALA A 25 -10.75 4.01 10.80
C ALA A 25 -9.36 3.44 10.55
N LEU A 26 -8.89 2.52 11.39
CA LEU A 26 -7.60 1.86 11.23
C LEU A 26 -7.57 1.01 9.95
N ILE A 27 -8.56 0.13 9.77
CA ILE A 27 -8.63 -0.77 8.61
C ILE A 27 -8.66 0.06 7.32
N GLN A 28 -9.56 1.04 7.24
CA GLN A 28 -9.66 1.92 6.09
C GLN A 28 -8.37 2.72 5.84
N ARG A 29 -7.76 3.28 6.90
CA ARG A 29 -6.54 4.09 6.78
C ARG A 29 -5.34 3.25 6.32
N VAL A 30 -5.17 2.04 6.84
CA VAL A 30 -4.07 1.15 6.43
C VAL A 30 -4.19 0.84 4.94
N MET A 31 -5.39 0.62 4.41
CA MET A 31 -5.55 0.37 2.98
C MET A 31 -5.41 1.65 2.15
N GLY A 32 -6.22 2.67 2.44
CA GLY A 32 -6.35 3.88 1.62
C GLY A 32 -5.15 4.84 1.65
N THR A 33 -4.19 4.65 2.55
CA THR A 33 -2.91 5.38 2.51
C THR A 33 -1.79 4.65 1.78
N ASN A 34 -2.02 3.39 1.38
CA ASN A 34 -0.99 2.53 0.79
C ASN A 34 -1.37 1.98 -0.60
N CYS A 35 -2.60 2.20 -1.07
CA CYS A 35 -3.07 1.83 -2.40
C CYS A 35 -4.26 2.70 -2.85
N ASP A 36 -4.64 2.60 -4.12
CA ASP A 36 -5.84 3.26 -4.66
C ASP A 36 -7.11 2.58 -4.14
N LEU A 37 -7.84 3.27 -3.27
CA LEU A 37 -9.14 2.88 -2.72
C LEU A 37 -9.77 4.13 -2.10
N ASP A 38 -10.99 4.50 -2.50
CA ASP A 38 -11.70 5.56 -1.80
C ASP A 38 -12.04 5.12 -0.36
N TRP A 39 -11.82 6.00 0.61
CA TRP A 39 -11.95 5.68 2.03
C TRP A 39 -12.25 6.92 2.85
N GLN A 40 -12.81 6.74 4.04
CA GLN A 40 -13.16 7.86 4.91
C GLN A 40 -11.93 8.29 5.74
N PRO A 41 -11.46 9.55 5.69
CA PRO A 41 -10.44 10.03 6.62
C PRO A 41 -10.94 10.08 8.07
N TRP A 42 -10.02 10.09 9.03
CA TRP A 42 -10.33 9.99 10.46
C TRP A 42 -9.75 11.17 11.23
N LEU A 43 -10.57 11.81 12.07
CA LEU A 43 -10.15 12.81 13.04
C LEU A 43 -10.91 12.60 14.38
N PRO A 44 -10.26 12.08 15.43
CA PRO A 44 -10.90 11.95 16.74
C PRO A 44 -11.08 13.32 17.38
N THR A 45 -12.23 13.58 17.99
CA THR A 45 -12.64 14.90 18.47
C THR A 45 -13.43 14.81 19.77
N ALA A 46 -13.06 15.61 20.77
CA ALA A 46 -13.88 15.81 21.96
C ALA A 46 -15.12 16.64 21.60
N PHE A 47 -16.31 16.11 21.89
CA PHE A 47 -17.59 16.67 21.47
C PHE A 47 -18.33 17.28 22.65
N PHE A 48 -18.74 18.54 22.50
CA PHE A 48 -19.43 19.32 23.52
C PHE A 48 -20.73 19.89 22.97
N ILE A 49 -21.77 19.92 23.80
CA ILE A 49 -23.02 20.65 23.52
C ILE A 49 -23.22 21.65 24.65
N ASN A 50 -23.32 22.94 24.33
CA ASN A 50 -23.48 24.04 25.29
C ASN A 50 -22.41 24.07 26.40
N GLY A 51 -21.17 23.69 26.07
CA GLY A 51 -20.04 23.63 27.02
C GLY A 51 -19.98 22.37 27.87
N GLU A 52 -20.95 21.46 27.75
CA GLU A 52 -20.94 20.18 28.44
C GLU A 52 -20.35 19.09 27.54
N TYR A 53 -19.37 18.35 28.07
CA TYR A 53 -18.76 17.21 27.37
C TYR A 53 -19.81 16.11 27.17
N LYS A 54 -19.96 15.62 25.93
CA LYS A 54 -20.98 14.62 25.56
C LYS A 54 -20.40 13.28 25.20
N ASP A 55 -19.35 13.25 24.38
CA ASP A 55 -18.25 12.28 24.44
C ASP A 55 -17.14 12.55 23.41
N MET A 56 -16.31 11.57 23.07
CA MET A 56 -15.31 11.62 22.02
C MET A 56 -15.90 11.01 20.75
N LEU A 57 -16.05 11.77 19.67
CA LEU A 57 -16.55 11.27 18.39
C LEU A 57 -15.46 11.32 17.32
N ASN A 58 -15.64 10.55 16.27
CA ASN A 58 -14.78 10.57 15.10
C ASN A 58 -15.40 11.43 14.00
N ILE A 59 -14.76 12.54 13.63
CA ILE A 59 -15.12 13.27 12.41
C ILE A 59 -14.66 12.42 11.22
N ARG A 60 -15.61 12.03 10.37
CA ARG A 60 -15.39 11.25 9.14
C ARG A 60 -16.01 12.00 7.95
N SER A 61 -15.52 11.74 6.74
CA SER A 61 -16.32 12.05 5.54
C SER A 61 -17.51 11.08 5.49
N ARG A 62 -18.67 11.53 5.02
CA ARG A 62 -19.78 10.60 4.73
C ARG A 62 -19.41 9.70 3.54
N THR A 63 -20.06 8.55 3.42
CA THR A 63 -19.99 7.62 2.28
C THR A 63 -21.19 7.82 1.36
N ASN A 64 -21.37 9.06 0.91
CA ASN A 64 -22.45 9.52 0.04
C ASN A 64 -21.85 10.45 -1.04
N GLU A 65 -22.71 11.09 -1.84
CA GLU A 65 -22.34 12.02 -2.91
C GLU A 65 -21.40 13.15 -2.47
N ASP A 66 -21.51 13.63 -1.23
CA ASP A 66 -20.61 14.67 -0.69
C ASP A 66 -19.16 14.20 -0.56
N HIS A 67 -18.92 12.88 -0.45
CA HIS A 67 -17.59 12.30 -0.52
C HIS A 67 -16.94 12.62 -1.87
N ILE A 68 -17.69 12.37 -2.94
CA ILE A 68 -17.20 12.54 -4.30
C ILE A 68 -16.96 14.02 -4.57
N TYR A 69 -17.90 14.88 -4.19
CA TYR A 69 -17.70 16.32 -4.26
C TYR A 69 -16.39 16.76 -3.57
N THR A 70 -16.13 16.25 -2.37
CA THR A 70 -14.96 16.64 -1.56
C THR A 70 -13.64 16.19 -2.18
N PHE A 71 -13.57 14.95 -2.69
CA PHE A 71 -12.31 14.33 -3.11
C PHE A 71 -12.08 14.31 -4.62
N TYR A 72 -13.11 14.61 -5.42
CA TYR A 72 -13.08 14.61 -6.89
C TYR A 72 -13.40 15.99 -7.46
N ASN A 73 -12.74 17.04 -6.95
CA ASN A 73 -12.78 18.39 -7.51
C ASN A 73 -14.19 18.98 -7.67
N GLY A 74 -15.10 18.66 -6.74
CA GLY A 74 -16.47 19.17 -6.78
C GLY A 74 -17.40 18.42 -7.72
N GLU A 75 -17.06 17.19 -8.14
CA GLU A 75 -17.93 16.34 -8.95
C GLU A 75 -19.25 16.03 -8.22
N GLU A 76 -20.37 16.24 -8.92
CA GLU A 76 -21.74 16.01 -8.44
C GLU A 76 -22.57 15.20 -9.45
N ASP A 77 -22.11 15.11 -10.71
CA ASP A 77 -22.80 14.43 -11.79
C ASP A 77 -22.48 12.93 -11.74
N ILE A 78 -23.05 12.23 -10.75
CA ILE A 78 -22.72 10.83 -10.46
C ILE A 78 -23.96 9.93 -10.40
N ASP A 79 -23.74 8.64 -10.60
CA ASP A 79 -24.63 7.59 -10.11
C ASP A 79 -23.97 6.93 -8.89
N MET A 80 -24.71 6.73 -7.80
CA MET A 80 -24.20 6.10 -6.57
C MET A 80 -25.20 5.11 -6.00
N PHE A 81 -24.69 3.94 -5.60
CA PHE A 81 -25.46 2.86 -5.00
C PHE A 81 -24.82 2.34 -3.73
N GLU A 82 -25.68 1.91 -2.81
CA GLU A 82 -25.32 1.15 -1.63
C GLU A 82 -26.01 -0.23 -1.65
N ASN A 83 -25.34 -1.26 -1.10
CA ASN A 83 -25.90 -2.58 -0.86
C ASN A 83 -26.55 -3.24 -2.08
N TRP A 84 -26.00 -2.97 -3.26
CA TRP A 84 -26.46 -3.49 -4.56
C TRP A 84 -27.91 -3.12 -4.98
N GLY A 85 -28.63 -2.35 -4.15
CA GLY A 85 -30.06 -2.16 -4.30
C GLY A 85 -30.58 -0.78 -3.87
N GLU A 86 -29.75 0.03 -3.21
CA GLU A 86 -30.13 1.33 -2.70
C GLU A 86 -29.55 2.44 -3.59
N LEU A 87 -30.39 3.08 -4.40
CA LEU A 87 -30.00 4.29 -5.12
C LEU A 87 -29.78 5.43 -4.10
N LYS A 88 -28.57 5.98 -4.06
CA LYS A 88 -28.23 7.15 -3.22
C LYS A 88 -28.29 8.45 -4.01
N GLU A 89 -27.74 8.46 -5.22
CA GLU A 89 -27.69 9.62 -6.11
C GLU A 89 -27.72 9.17 -7.58
N GLY A 90 -28.25 10.00 -8.48
CA GLY A 90 -28.30 9.71 -9.91
C GLY A 90 -29.43 8.77 -10.35
N THR A 91 -29.12 7.81 -11.22
CA THR A 91 -30.10 6.98 -11.94
C THR A 91 -29.72 5.49 -11.99
N TRP A 92 -30.70 4.65 -12.31
CA TRP A 92 -30.52 3.19 -12.38
C TRP A 92 -29.87 2.67 -13.66
N ASP A 93 -29.85 3.45 -14.74
CA ASP A 93 -29.56 2.93 -16.08
C ASP A 93 -28.15 2.33 -16.17
N ASN A 94 -27.13 3.07 -15.74
CA ASN A 94 -25.74 2.61 -15.80
C ASN A 94 -25.48 1.44 -14.84
N PHE A 95 -26.15 1.44 -13.68
CA PHE A 95 -25.98 0.37 -12.69
C PHE A 95 -26.67 -0.92 -13.12
N ASN A 96 -27.84 -0.82 -13.76
CA ASN A 96 -28.50 -1.96 -14.36
C ASN A 96 -27.69 -2.51 -15.55
N ASN A 97 -27.02 -1.65 -16.33
CA ASN A 97 -26.09 -2.09 -17.37
C ASN A 97 -24.90 -2.86 -16.79
N LEU A 98 -24.28 -2.35 -15.70
CA LEU A 98 -23.20 -3.06 -15.00
C LEU A 98 -23.68 -4.43 -14.47
N LYS A 99 -24.83 -4.46 -13.78
CA LYS A 99 -25.42 -5.70 -13.26
C LYS A 99 -25.71 -6.70 -14.37
N LYS A 100 -26.27 -6.25 -15.49
CA LYS A 100 -26.51 -7.12 -16.64
C LYS A 100 -25.18 -7.70 -17.14
N PHE A 101 -24.18 -6.85 -17.34
CA PHE A 101 -22.86 -7.24 -17.82
C PHE A 101 -22.22 -8.33 -16.96
N PHE A 102 -22.05 -8.15 -15.65
CA PHE A 102 -21.38 -9.17 -14.82
C PHE A 102 -22.24 -10.42 -14.54
N ASN A 103 -23.53 -10.40 -14.87
CA ASN A 103 -24.39 -11.59 -14.81
C ASN A 103 -24.32 -12.43 -16.09
N GLU A 104 -23.70 -11.90 -17.16
CA GLU A 104 -23.36 -12.64 -18.36
C GLU A 104 -21.95 -13.24 -18.23
N ASP A 105 -21.69 -14.37 -18.89
CA ASP A 105 -20.40 -15.07 -18.85
C ASP A 105 -19.55 -14.70 -20.08
N GLY A 106 -18.22 -14.87 -19.98
CA GLY A 106 -17.31 -14.77 -21.13
C GLY A 106 -16.73 -13.38 -21.42
N HIS A 107 -16.93 -12.42 -20.52
CA HIS A 107 -16.29 -11.11 -20.62
C HIS A 107 -14.79 -11.17 -20.33
N THR A 108 -14.04 -10.36 -21.07
CA THR A 108 -12.60 -10.19 -20.90
C THR A 108 -12.28 -9.19 -19.78
N PHE A 109 -11.05 -9.26 -19.25
CA PHE A 109 -10.58 -8.28 -18.26
C PHE A 109 -10.66 -6.84 -18.79
N ASP A 110 -10.32 -6.59 -20.05
CA ASP A 110 -10.34 -5.24 -20.63
C ASP A 110 -11.75 -4.66 -20.75
N GLU A 111 -12.75 -5.50 -21.04
CA GLU A 111 -14.16 -5.07 -21.05
C GLU A 111 -14.62 -4.69 -19.64
N PHE A 112 -14.30 -5.50 -18.63
CA PHE A 112 -14.54 -5.13 -17.22
C PHE A 112 -13.83 -3.82 -16.87
N ASN A 113 -12.56 -3.71 -17.22
CA ASN A 113 -11.73 -2.57 -16.87
C ASN A 113 -12.19 -1.28 -17.60
N THR A 114 -12.92 -1.39 -18.70
CA THR A 114 -13.58 -0.26 -19.37
C THR A 114 -14.80 0.25 -18.58
N LEU A 115 -15.51 -0.63 -17.86
CA LEU A 115 -16.71 -0.27 -17.12
C LEU A 115 -16.43 0.11 -15.66
N MET A 116 -15.37 -0.42 -15.08
CA MET A 116 -15.05 -0.26 -13.67
C MET A 116 -13.56 -0.23 -13.39
N ASP A 117 -13.18 0.32 -12.25
CA ASP A 117 -11.84 0.16 -11.70
C ASP A 117 -11.65 -1.21 -11.06
N CYS A 118 -11.22 -2.18 -11.87
CA CYS A 118 -10.94 -3.54 -11.40
C CYS A 118 -9.82 -3.57 -10.34
N GLY A 119 -8.84 -2.66 -10.44
CA GLY A 119 -7.75 -2.58 -9.48
C GLY A 119 -8.23 -2.08 -8.12
N GLU A 120 -9.05 -1.04 -8.11
CA GLU A 120 -9.67 -0.52 -6.89
C GLU A 120 -10.64 -1.54 -6.27
N PHE A 121 -11.47 -2.20 -7.09
CA PHE A 121 -12.37 -3.25 -6.59
C PHE A 121 -11.59 -4.42 -5.98
N ALA A 122 -10.48 -4.84 -6.59
CA ALA A 122 -9.58 -5.83 -5.99
C ALA A 122 -9.07 -5.37 -4.62
N ASN A 123 -8.70 -4.09 -4.46
CA ASN A 123 -8.26 -3.54 -3.19
C ASN A 123 -9.36 -3.58 -2.12
N LEU A 124 -10.59 -3.17 -2.47
CA LEU A 124 -11.74 -3.26 -1.56
C LEU A 124 -11.97 -4.71 -1.08
N MET A 125 -11.92 -5.66 -2.01
CA MET A 125 -12.11 -7.09 -1.70
C MET A 125 -10.98 -7.61 -0.81
N ILE A 126 -9.71 -7.30 -1.13
CA ILE A 126 -8.56 -7.73 -0.33
C ILE A 126 -8.67 -7.18 1.09
N MET A 127 -8.97 -5.89 1.26
CA MET A 127 -9.12 -5.27 2.57
C MET A 127 -10.18 -6.00 3.42
N ASN A 128 -11.39 -6.17 2.90
CA ASN A 128 -12.47 -6.81 3.64
C ASN A 128 -12.18 -8.28 3.95
N LEU A 129 -11.62 -9.04 2.99
CA LEU A 129 -11.33 -10.46 3.18
C LEU A 129 -10.13 -10.69 4.11
N PHE A 130 -9.11 -9.84 4.04
CA PHE A 130 -7.95 -9.96 4.92
C PHE A 130 -8.30 -9.55 6.35
N TYR A 131 -8.98 -8.42 6.55
CA TYR A 131 -9.40 -7.98 7.88
C TYR A 131 -10.63 -8.69 8.43
N ASP A 132 -11.19 -9.66 7.69
CA ASP A 132 -12.31 -10.51 8.13
C ASP A 132 -13.59 -9.71 8.44
N ASN A 133 -13.91 -8.71 7.60
CA ASN A 133 -15.15 -7.96 7.71
C ASN A 133 -16.33 -8.80 7.20
N LYS A 134 -17.09 -9.39 8.13
CA LYS A 134 -18.19 -10.33 7.83
C LYS A 134 -19.55 -9.66 7.57
N ASP A 135 -19.61 -8.33 7.58
CA ASP A 135 -20.81 -7.57 7.19
C ASP A 135 -20.81 -7.31 5.66
N PHE A 136 -19.63 -7.35 5.04
CA PHE A 136 -19.41 -7.20 3.60
C PHE A 136 -19.36 -8.56 2.87
N PRO A 137 -19.86 -8.75 1.63
CA PRO A 137 -20.35 -7.72 0.68
C PRO A 137 -21.87 -7.57 0.59
N GLY A 138 -22.65 -8.31 1.38
CA GLY A 138 -24.11 -8.19 1.39
C GLY A 138 -24.60 -6.90 2.03
N ASN A 139 -23.74 -6.26 2.81
CA ASN A 139 -23.92 -4.93 3.36
C ASN A 139 -22.60 -4.14 3.20
N ASN A 140 -22.61 -2.85 3.53
CA ASN A 140 -21.43 -1.98 3.61
C ASN A 140 -20.62 -1.89 2.31
N ILE A 141 -21.29 -2.00 1.17
CA ILE A 141 -20.69 -1.79 -0.15
C ILE A 141 -21.29 -0.55 -0.81
N VAL A 142 -20.43 0.43 -1.07
CA VAL A 142 -20.80 1.67 -1.76
C VAL A 142 -20.01 1.76 -3.05
N ASN A 143 -20.72 1.97 -4.15
CA ASN A 143 -20.13 2.15 -5.47
C ASN A 143 -20.68 3.40 -6.12
N TRP A 144 -19.87 4.04 -6.95
CA TRP A 144 -20.22 5.27 -7.64
C TRP A 144 -19.54 5.34 -9.00
N ARG A 145 -20.08 6.16 -9.91
CA ARG A 145 -19.40 6.54 -11.15
C ARG A 145 -19.79 7.96 -11.57
N PRO A 146 -18.91 8.71 -12.26
CA PRO A 146 -19.33 9.88 -13.02
C PRO A 146 -20.33 9.49 -14.11
N ARG A 147 -21.35 10.32 -14.36
CA ARG A 147 -22.32 10.10 -15.45
C ARG A 147 -21.75 10.45 -16.82
N SER A 148 -20.63 11.15 -16.88
CA SER A 148 -19.90 11.44 -18.11
C SER A 148 -19.63 10.17 -18.93
N GLU A 149 -19.56 10.33 -20.25
CA GLU A 149 -19.20 9.26 -21.16
C GLU A 149 -17.84 8.66 -20.77
N GLY A 150 -17.73 7.33 -20.77
CA GLY A 150 -16.53 6.62 -20.31
C GLY A 150 -16.32 6.60 -18.79
N GLY A 151 -17.25 7.14 -17.99
CA GLY A 151 -17.17 7.08 -16.53
C GLY A 151 -17.19 5.65 -16.00
N ARG A 152 -16.19 5.29 -15.19
CA ARG A 152 -15.98 3.96 -14.62
C ARG A 152 -16.54 3.87 -13.20
N TRP A 153 -17.08 2.71 -12.84
CA TRP A 153 -17.46 2.40 -11.46
C TRP A 153 -16.24 2.31 -10.55
N ARG A 154 -16.35 2.92 -9.38
CA ARG A 154 -15.39 2.98 -8.28
C ARG A 154 -16.08 2.67 -6.96
N TRP A 155 -15.30 2.36 -5.92
CA TRP A 155 -15.81 1.90 -4.62
C TRP A 155 -15.24 2.65 -3.44
N ILE A 156 -16.09 2.91 -2.45
CA ILE A 156 -15.71 3.55 -1.19
C ILE A 156 -15.73 2.51 -0.07
N ALA A 157 -14.61 2.39 0.65
CA ALA A 157 -14.51 1.63 1.88
C ALA A 157 -15.51 2.18 2.91
N LYS A 158 -16.31 1.28 3.50
CA LYS A 158 -17.35 1.62 4.45
C LYS A 158 -17.42 0.56 5.55
N ASP A 159 -17.59 1.03 6.79
CA ASP A 159 -18.08 0.26 7.92
C ASP A 159 -17.39 -1.11 8.10
N THR A 160 -16.12 -1.02 8.50
CA THR A 160 -15.18 -2.14 8.63
C THR A 160 -14.94 -2.55 10.09
N ASP A 161 -15.67 -1.99 11.06
CA ASP A 161 -15.47 -2.31 12.48
C ASP A 161 -15.74 -3.77 12.83
N PHE A 162 -16.48 -4.52 12.01
CA PHE A 162 -16.62 -5.98 12.19
C PHE A 162 -15.36 -6.79 11.87
N GLY A 163 -14.27 -6.12 11.45
CA GLY A 163 -12.99 -6.75 11.16
C GLY A 163 -12.01 -6.79 12.35
N LEU A 164 -10.81 -7.32 12.08
CA LEU A 164 -9.64 -7.30 12.95
C LEU A 164 -9.89 -7.93 14.35
N GLY A 165 -10.81 -8.90 14.42
CA GLY A 165 -11.09 -9.66 15.64
C GLY A 165 -12.06 -9.02 16.63
N LEU A 166 -12.97 -8.14 16.17
CA LEU A 166 -14.04 -7.64 17.03
C LEU A 166 -14.84 -8.81 17.65
N TYR A 167 -15.29 -8.65 18.89
CA TYR A 167 -15.97 -9.70 19.67
C TYR A 167 -15.16 -11.00 19.80
N ASP A 168 -13.83 -10.88 19.91
CA ASP A 168 -12.89 -11.99 20.01
C ASP A 168 -12.99 -12.96 18.81
N ALA A 169 -13.43 -12.48 17.65
CA ALA A 169 -13.50 -13.27 16.43
C ALA A 169 -12.11 -13.83 16.05
N PRO A 170 -12.00 -15.13 15.74
CA PRO A 170 -10.72 -15.76 15.53
C PRO A 170 -10.06 -15.30 14.22
N TYR A 171 -8.72 -15.24 14.22
CA TYR A 171 -7.95 -14.80 13.06
C TYR A 171 -7.98 -15.77 11.87
N ASN A 172 -8.43 -17.01 12.06
CA ASN A 172 -8.32 -18.08 11.08
C ASN A 172 -9.64 -18.40 10.35
N TYR A 173 -10.57 -17.43 10.30
CA TYR A 173 -11.79 -17.58 9.50
C TYR A 173 -11.43 -17.62 8.00
N LYS A 174 -11.93 -18.65 7.30
CA LYS A 174 -11.62 -18.94 5.90
C LYS A 174 -12.49 -18.10 4.96
N THR A 175 -12.19 -16.80 4.87
CA THR A 175 -13.03 -15.81 4.16
C THR A 175 -13.29 -16.14 2.69
N PHE A 176 -12.33 -16.71 1.95
CA PHE A 176 -12.59 -17.20 0.58
C PHE A 176 -13.60 -18.35 0.51
N ASN A 177 -13.52 -19.33 1.42
CA ASN A 177 -14.51 -20.42 1.46
C ASN A 177 -15.89 -19.88 1.75
N TRP A 178 -15.99 -19.00 2.74
CA TRP A 178 -17.22 -18.29 3.04
C TRP A 178 -17.74 -17.50 1.84
N LEU A 179 -16.91 -16.66 1.21
CA LEU A 179 -17.35 -15.81 0.10
C LEU A 179 -17.93 -16.60 -1.10
N TYR A 180 -17.42 -17.80 -1.37
CA TYR A 180 -17.84 -18.64 -2.51
C TYR A 180 -18.89 -19.70 -2.17
N ASP A 181 -19.09 -20.02 -0.90
CA ASP A 181 -20.08 -21.00 -0.46
C ASP A 181 -21.01 -20.38 0.59
N ASN A 182 -22.23 -20.09 0.16
CA ASN A 182 -23.27 -19.52 1.01
C ASN A 182 -23.65 -20.43 2.20
N ASN A 183 -23.36 -21.73 2.11
CA ASN A 183 -23.62 -22.70 3.19
C ASN A 183 -22.43 -22.88 4.14
N PHE A 184 -21.28 -22.25 3.89
CA PHE A 184 -20.07 -22.39 4.70
C PHE A 184 -20.31 -22.01 6.16
N ASP A 185 -21.10 -20.95 6.38
CA ASP A 185 -21.46 -20.44 7.69
C ASP A 185 -22.92 -19.93 7.66
N PRO A 186 -23.89 -20.76 8.09
CA PRO A 186 -25.30 -20.43 8.03
C PRO A 186 -25.68 -19.15 8.79
N ASP A 187 -24.98 -18.82 9.87
CA ASP A 187 -25.25 -17.61 10.67
C ASP A 187 -24.85 -16.33 9.93
N ARG A 188 -24.05 -16.47 8.87
CA ARG A 188 -23.54 -15.39 8.02
C ARG A 188 -23.96 -15.49 6.56
N ALA A 189 -24.86 -16.43 6.23
CA ALA A 189 -25.34 -16.66 4.86
C ALA A 189 -26.04 -15.43 4.24
N TRP A 190 -26.56 -14.51 5.07
CA TRP A 190 -27.19 -13.29 4.58
C TRP A 190 -26.18 -12.32 3.93
N ALA A 191 -24.91 -12.34 4.36
CA ALA A 191 -23.87 -11.41 3.92
C ALA A 191 -23.15 -11.86 2.64
N ASN A 192 -23.20 -13.14 2.26
CA ASN A 192 -22.50 -13.69 1.10
C ASN A 192 -23.44 -14.40 0.10
N LYS A 193 -24.70 -13.96 0.01
CA LYS A 193 -25.65 -14.51 -0.98
C LYS A 193 -25.07 -14.50 -2.40
N PRO A 194 -25.43 -15.46 -3.27
CA PRO A 194 -24.83 -15.60 -4.59
C PRO A 194 -24.83 -14.31 -5.43
N GLU A 195 -25.89 -13.49 -5.32
CA GLU A 195 -26.03 -12.21 -5.98
C GLU A 195 -25.03 -11.15 -5.50
N HIS A 196 -24.72 -11.11 -4.19
CA HIS A 196 -23.81 -10.12 -3.60
C HIS A 196 -22.34 -10.39 -3.94
N THR A 197 -22.02 -11.65 -4.22
CA THR A 197 -20.65 -12.10 -4.50
C THR A 197 -20.41 -12.36 -6.00
N ARG A 198 -21.44 -12.20 -6.85
CA ARG A 198 -21.37 -12.51 -8.29
C ARG A 198 -20.26 -11.75 -9.01
N LEU A 199 -20.19 -10.42 -8.85
CA LEU A 199 -19.16 -9.61 -9.54
C LEU A 199 -17.74 -10.12 -9.26
N PHE A 200 -17.43 -10.42 -7.99
CA PHE A 200 -16.12 -10.95 -7.63
C PHE A 200 -15.88 -12.33 -8.22
N ARG A 201 -16.85 -13.24 -8.16
CA ARG A 201 -16.70 -14.58 -8.74
C ARG A 201 -16.43 -14.52 -10.24
N THR A 202 -17.19 -13.71 -10.98
CA THR A 202 -17.03 -13.56 -12.43
C THR A 202 -15.69 -12.92 -12.78
N LEU A 203 -15.24 -11.89 -12.05
CA LEU A 203 -13.90 -11.33 -12.26
C LEU A 203 -12.79 -12.36 -12.01
N MET A 204 -12.93 -13.21 -11.00
CA MET A 204 -11.96 -14.27 -10.70
C MET A 204 -11.91 -15.40 -11.74
N GLU A 205 -12.86 -15.46 -12.67
CA GLU A 205 -12.80 -16.35 -13.85
C GLU A 205 -11.90 -15.77 -14.96
N THR A 206 -11.58 -14.46 -14.91
CA THR A 206 -10.63 -13.82 -15.84
C THR A 206 -9.19 -14.03 -15.33
N PRO A 207 -8.27 -14.62 -16.14
CA PRO A 207 -6.91 -14.91 -15.71
C PRO A 207 -6.14 -13.68 -15.20
N GLU A 208 -6.32 -12.54 -15.85
CA GLU A 208 -5.63 -11.29 -15.52
C GLU A 208 -6.06 -10.75 -14.14
N PHE A 209 -7.37 -10.73 -13.85
CA PHE A 209 -7.85 -10.31 -12.53
C PHE A 209 -7.46 -11.32 -11.46
N HIS A 210 -7.61 -12.62 -11.74
CA HIS A 210 -7.22 -13.70 -10.83
C HIS A 210 -5.75 -13.55 -10.41
N ASP A 211 -4.84 -13.35 -11.36
CA ASP A 211 -3.42 -13.19 -11.07
C ASP A 211 -3.11 -11.86 -10.37
N MET A 212 -3.73 -10.76 -10.81
CA MET A 212 -3.61 -9.46 -10.14
C MET A 212 -4.06 -9.54 -8.67
N PHE A 213 -5.18 -10.19 -8.39
CA PHE A 213 -5.73 -10.31 -7.04
C PHE A 213 -4.79 -11.09 -6.11
N ILE A 214 -4.27 -12.23 -6.58
CA ILE A 214 -3.33 -13.06 -5.82
C ILE A 214 -2.02 -12.31 -5.56
N ASP A 215 -1.47 -11.66 -6.59
CA ASP A 215 -0.22 -10.91 -6.47
C ASP A 215 -0.37 -9.74 -5.50
N ARG A 216 -1.48 -8.99 -5.57
CA ARG A 216 -1.78 -7.92 -4.60
C ARG A 216 -1.89 -8.46 -3.17
N CYS A 217 -2.57 -9.58 -2.95
CA CYS A 217 -2.63 -10.20 -1.62
C CYS A 217 -1.23 -10.49 -1.08
N ALA A 218 -0.37 -11.14 -1.88
CA ALA A 218 0.97 -11.52 -1.47
C ALA A 218 1.87 -10.29 -1.24
N VAL A 219 1.82 -9.31 -2.14
CA VAL A 219 2.63 -8.10 -2.04
C VAL A 219 2.19 -7.25 -0.86
N TYR A 220 0.90 -7.01 -0.67
CA TYR A 220 0.41 -6.21 0.46
C TYR A 220 0.76 -6.84 1.81
N MET A 221 0.64 -8.17 1.95
CA MET A 221 1.04 -8.86 3.17
C MET A 221 2.55 -8.83 3.43
N GLY A 222 3.39 -8.71 2.39
CA GLY A 222 4.84 -8.52 2.56
C GLY A 222 5.28 -7.06 2.75
N ASP A 223 4.38 -6.11 2.51
CA ASP A 223 4.66 -4.69 2.57
C ASP A 223 4.02 -4.04 3.82
N PHE A 224 2.71 -3.77 3.79
CA PHE A 224 2.00 -2.99 4.82
C PHE A 224 0.82 -3.72 5.49
N MET A 225 0.17 -4.66 4.79
CA MET A 225 -1.00 -5.40 5.28
C MET A 225 -0.57 -6.61 6.14
N ASN A 226 0.22 -6.30 7.17
CA ASN A 226 0.82 -7.25 8.10
C ASN A 226 0.94 -6.63 9.50
N TYR A 227 1.57 -7.37 10.43
CA TYR A 227 1.83 -6.87 11.77
C TYR A 227 2.57 -5.52 11.72
N ARG A 228 3.70 -5.43 11.01
CA ARG A 228 4.56 -4.22 10.95
C ARG A 228 3.76 -2.99 10.49
N GLY A 229 3.05 -3.08 9.37
CA GLY A 229 2.33 -1.92 8.82
C GLY A 229 1.05 -1.58 9.59
N THR A 230 0.23 -2.58 9.92
CA THR A 230 -1.03 -2.34 10.65
C THR A 230 -0.77 -1.83 12.07
N VAL A 231 0.20 -2.42 12.80
CA VAL A 231 0.53 -2.02 14.17
C VAL A 231 1.12 -0.61 14.21
N LYS A 232 1.93 -0.22 13.21
CA LYS A 232 2.46 1.14 13.10
C LYS A 232 1.37 2.21 13.08
N GLU A 233 0.30 2.01 12.32
CA GLU A 233 -0.84 2.96 12.31
C GLU A 233 -1.70 2.83 13.58
N LEU A 234 -1.94 1.61 14.05
CA LEU A 234 -2.67 1.35 15.29
C LEU A 234 -2.01 2.06 16.50
N ASP A 235 -0.69 2.00 16.63
CA ASP A 235 0.05 2.67 17.72
C ASP A 235 -0.11 4.18 17.69
N LYS A 236 -0.02 4.77 16.50
CA LYS A 236 -0.23 6.21 16.31
C LYS A 236 -1.64 6.59 16.74
N MET A 237 -2.67 5.90 16.22
CA MET A 237 -4.06 6.19 16.52
C MET A 237 -4.38 6.01 18.00
N TYR A 238 -3.94 4.89 18.61
CA TYR A 238 -4.09 4.65 20.04
C TYR A 238 -3.43 5.75 20.88
N SER A 239 -2.21 6.16 20.52
CA SER A 239 -1.51 7.23 21.24
C SER A 239 -2.24 8.57 21.21
N MET A 240 -2.97 8.86 20.13
CA MET A 240 -3.75 10.10 19.98
C MET A 240 -4.98 10.12 20.87
N ILE A 241 -5.67 8.98 21.03
CA ILE A 241 -6.96 8.96 21.72
C ILE A 241 -6.91 8.45 23.16
N LYS A 242 -5.87 7.71 23.57
CA LYS A 242 -5.85 6.98 24.86
C LYS A 242 -6.18 7.85 26.09
N THR A 243 -5.76 9.12 26.07
CA THR A 243 -6.03 10.05 27.18
C THR A 243 -7.48 10.49 27.19
N GLU A 244 -8.05 10.77 26.01
CA GLU A 244 -9.44 11.22 25.90
C GLU A 244 -10.44 10.07 26.03
N TYR A 245 -10.07 8.86 25.62
CA TYR A 245 -10.86 7.65 25.80
C TYR A 245 -11.28 7.46 27.26
N ALA A 246 -10.39 7.72 28.23
CA ALA A 246 -10.72 7.64 29.65
C ALA A 246 -11.82 8.63 30.07
N ASN A 247 -11.90 9.82 29.44
CA ASN A 247 -12.98 10.77 29.70
C ASN A 247 -14.29 10.33 29.05
N HIS A 248 -14.22 9.81 27.82
CA HIS A 248 -15.37 9.18 27.15
C HIS A 248 -15.98 8.05 28.01
N ARG A 249 -15.17 7.15 28.56
CA ARG A 249 -15.66 6.00 29.35
C ARG A 249 -16.35 6.37 30.66
N LYS A 250 -16.03 7.52 31.26
CA LYS A 250 -16.80 7.98 32.45
C LYS A 250 -18.29 8.13 32.17
N LEU A 251 -18.67 8.36 30.91
CA LEU A 251 -20.06 8.50 30.50
C LEU A 251 -20.69 7.16 30.08
N PHE A 252 -19.87 6.20 29.63
CA PHE A 252 -20.32 4.93 29.10
C PHE A 252 -19.46 3.80 29.60
N ASN A 253 -20.07 2.85 30.33
CA ASN A 253 -19.43 1.58 30.68
C ASN A 253 -18.01 1.79 31.25
N GLU A 254 -17.90 2.64 32.27
CA GLU A 254 -16.64 3.20 32.81
C GLU A 254 -15.53 2.17 33.08
N TRP A 255 -15.91 0.98 33.55
CA TRP A 255 -14.96 -0.02 34.04
C TRP A 255 -14.65 -1.12 33.03
N TRP A 256 -15.39 -1.21 31.92
CA TRP A 256 -15.26 -2.29 30.96
C TRP A 256 -15.48 -1.77 29.55
N PRO A 257 -14.71 -2.21 28.53
CA PRO A 257 -13.55 -3.08 28.59
C PRO A 257 -12.27 -2.28 28.93
N ASN A 258 -11.18 -3.01 29.17
CA ASN A 258 -9.88 -2.39 29.32
C ASN A 258 -9.30 -2.02 27.94
N HIS A 259 -9.21 -0.72 27.65
CA HIS A 259 -8.77 -0.21 26.33
C HIS A 259 -7.44 -0.81 25.86
N SER A 260 -6.45 -0.86 26.74
CA SER A 260 -5.12 -1.37 26.39
C SER A 260 -5.14 -2.88 26.07
N GLN A 261 -6.04 -3.64 26.70
CA GLN A 261 -6.22 -5.07 26.41
C GLN A 261 -6.91 -5.26 25.05
N GLU A 262 -7.93 -4.47 24.72
CA GLU A 262 -8.58 -4.52 23.41
C GLU A 262 -7.62 -4.17 22.26
N VAL A 263 -6.76 -3.17 22.48
CA VAL A 263 -5.68 -2.82 21.56
C VAL A 263 -4.67 -3.97 21.44
N GLN A 264 -4.31 -4.64 22.54
CA GLN A 264 -3.43 -5.81 22.50
C GLN A 264 -4.06 -7.00 21.74
N LYS A 265 -5.38 -7.20 21.84
CA LYS A 265 -6.08 -8.24 21.06
C LYS A 265 -5.95 -7.99 19.56
N MET A 266 -6.12 -6.76 19.08
CA MET A 266 -5.91 -6.42 17.66
C MET A 266 -4.47 -6.73 17.20
N ARG A 267 -3.45 -6.46 18.02
CA ARG A 267 -2.05 -6.80 17.71
C ARG A 267 -1.83 -8.29 17.56
N SER A 268 -2.35 -9.06 18.53
CA SER A 268 -2.25 -10.52 18.50
C SER A 268 -3.00 -11.10 17.29
N TRP A 269 -4.17 -10.52 16.98
CA TRP A 269 -4.97 -10.95 15.84
C TRP A 269 -4.24 -10.73 14.52
N ILE A 270 -3.68 -9.54 14.26
CA ILE A 270 -2.96 -9.26 13.00
C ILE A 270 -1.66 -10.06 12.86
N ALA A 271 -0.96 -10.31 13.97
CA ALA A 271 0.23 -11.16 14.00
C ALA A 271 -0.09 -12.59 13.51
N ALA A 272 -1.24 -13.13 13.92
CA ALA A 272 -1.68 -14.48 13.56
C ALA A 272 -2.39 -14.51 12.19
N ARG A 273 -3.11 -13.45 11.81
CA ARG A 273 -3.85 -13.36 10.54
C ARG A 273 -2.92 -13.42 9.34
N THR A 274 -1.82 -12.68 9.35
CA THR A 274 -0.91 -12.58 8.20
C THR A 274 -0.37 -13.95 7.74
N PRO A 275 0.28 -14.78 8.60
CA PRO A 275 0.74 -16.10 8.17
C PRO A 275 -0.42 -17.05 7.83
N PHE A 276 -1.56 -16.97 8.53
CA PHE A 276 -2.76 -17.73 8.18
C PHE A 276 -3.25 -17.39 6.77
N PHE A 277 -3.33 -16.11 6.42
CA PHE A 277 -3.91 -15.67 5.16
C PHE A 277 -3.05 -16.07 3.95
N TYR A 278 -1.71 -16.11 4.08
CA TYR A 278 -0.86 -16.74 3.06
C TYR A 278 -1.18 -18.23 2.85
N THR A 279 -1.38 -18.99 3.93
CA THR A 279 -1.75 -20.41 3.85
C THR A 279 -3.15 -20.56 3.24
N HIS A 280 -4.10 -19.75 3.69
CA HIS A 280 -5.48 -19.74 3.21
C HIS A 280 -5.55 -19.42 1.70
N LEU A 281 -4.81 -18.42 1.24
CA LEU A 281 -4.66 -18.08 -0.18
C LEU A 281 -4.04 -19.24 -0.97
N SER A 282 -2.98 -19.85 -0.44
CA SER A 282 -2.32 -21.02 -1.04
C SER A 282 -3.26 -22.22 -1.19
N GLU A 283 -3.97 -22.59 -0.11
CA GLU A 283 -4.88 -23.74 -0.09
C GLU A 283 -6.06 -23.54 -1.03
N TYR A 284 -6.67 -22.35 -0.98
CA TYR A 284 -7.86 -22.06 -1.77
C TYR A 284 -7.56 -22.02 -3.28
N PHE A 285 -6.52 -21.29 -3.69
CA PHE A 285 -6.13 -21.15 -5.10
C PHE A 285 -5.11 -22.19 -5.59
N ARG A 286 -4.77 -23.18 -4.75
CA ARG A 286 -3.84 -24.27 -5.06
C ARG A 286 -2.45 -23.78 -5.54
N LEU A 287 -1.92 -22.77 -4.87
CA LEU A 287 -0.66 -22.09 -5.26
C LEU A 287 0.60 -22.82 -4.78
N GLY A 288 0.44 -23.92 -4.04
CA GLY A 288 1.53 -24.60 -3.36
C GLY A 288 2.07 -23.82 -2.16
N THR A 289 3.10 -24.36 -1.51
CA THR A 289 3.64 -23.79 -0.26
C THR A 289 4.12 -22.33 -0.46
N PRO A 290 3.66 -21.36 0.34
CA PRO A 290 4.19 -20.00 0.33
C PRO A 290 5.69 -20.00 0.63
N ARG A 291 6.50 -19.39 -0.24
CA ARG A 291 7.96 -19.31 -0.13
C ARG A 291 8.39 -17.95 0.37
N THR A 292 9.37 -17.91 1.26
CA THR A 292 9.89 -16.64 1.80
C THR A 292 10.53 -15.83 0.69
N LEU A 293 10.19 -14.55 0.59
CA LEU A 293 10.76 -13.60 -0.35
C LEU A 293 11.14 -12.34 0.43
N THR A 294 12.43 -12.02 0.43
CA THR A 294 12.94 -10.74 0.93
C THR A 294 13.57 -9.95 -0.21
N ILE A 295 13.30 -8.65 -0.26
CA ILE A 295 13.93 -7.73 -1.21
C ILE A 295 14.54 -6.59 -0.41
N ASP A 296 15.84 -6.36 -0.59
CA ASP A 296 16.56 -5.23 -0.02
C ASP A 296 16.40 -5.08 1.51
N ALA A 297 16.45 -6.21 2.23
CA ALA A 297 16.26 -6.24 3.68
C ALA A 297 17.14 -5.22 4.41
N GLY A 298 16.51 -4.30 5.14
CA GLY A 298 17.21 -3.27 5.92
C GLY A 298 17.75 -2.08 5.12
N ARG A 299 17.43 -1.98 3.82
CA ARG A 299 17.88 -0.87 2.97
C ARG A 299 17.07 0.41 3.22
N THR A 300 17.74 1.55 3.13
CA THR A 300 17.19 2.86 3.55
C THR A 300 17.36 3.97 2.52
N ASP A 301 17.85 3.67 1.32
CA ASP A 301 17.83 4.61 0.19
C ASP A 301 16.40 4.86 -0.32
N ASP A 302 16.24 5.81 -1.25
CA ASP A 302 14.95 6.34 -1.70
C ASP A 302 14.37 5.62 -2.93
N ILE A 303 14.96 4.50 -3.36
CA ILE A 303 14.46 3.70 -4.48
C ILE A 303 13.04 3.23 -4.19
N LYS A 304 12.13 3.50 -5.13
CA LYS A 304 10.79 2.94 -5.13
C LYS A 304 10.76 1.66 -5.94
N LEU A 305 10.36 0.59 -5.26
CA LEU A 305 10.22 -0.73 -5.85
C LEU A 305 8.78 -0.95 -6.33
N THR A 306 8.64 -1.66 -7.44
CA THR A 306 7.38 -2.30 -7.82
C THR A 306 7.56 -3.81 -7.90
N ILE A 307 6.51 -4.56 -7.55
CA ILE A 307 6.43 -6.01 -7.75
C ILE A 307 5.19 -6.29 -8.60
N ASN A 308 5.36 -6.87 -9.78
CA ASN A 308 4.26 -7.13 -10.74
C ASN A 308 3.40 -5.87 -11.00
N GLY A 309 4.05 -4.70 -11.05
CA GLY A 309 3.39 -3.40 -11.23
C GLY A 309 2.79 -2.80 -9.95
N ILE A 310 2.80 -3.53 -8.83
CA ILE A 310 2.32 -3.05 -7.52
C ILE A 310 3.44 -2.26 -6.85
N THR A 311 3.21 -0.98 -6.59
CA THR A 311 4.20 -0.12 -5.91
C THR A 311 4.30 -0.48 -4.44
N LEU A 312 5.53 -0.65 -3.95
CA LEU A 312 5.80 -0.86 -2.53
C LEU A 312 5.81 0.47 -1.77
N ASN A 313 5.26 0.45 -0.56
CA ASN A 313 5.25 1.59 0.34
C ASN A 313 6.55 1.65 1.16
N ASN A 314 7.07 0.50 1.55
CA ASN A 314 8.37 0.38 2.18
C ASN A 314 9.49 0.26 1.14
N ARG A 315 10.71 0.61 1.58
CA ARG A 315 11.91 0.44 0.76
C ARG A 315 12.29 -1.03 0.60
N ASP A 316 12.02 -1.83 1.62
CA ASP A 316 12.24 -3.25 1.63
C ASP A 316 10.93 -4.03 1.44
N PHE A 317 11.07 -5.29 1.09
CA PHE A 317 9.97 -6.26 1.09
C PHE A 317 10.34 -7.42 2.00
N ASP A 318 9.43 -7.79 2.90
CA ASP A 318 9.58 -8.95 3.78
C ASP A 318 8.27 -9.71 3.85
N GLY A 319 8.15 -10.71 2.97
CA GLY A 319 6.90 -11.43 2.79
C GLY A 319 7.08 -12.83 2.24
N LYS A 320 6.02 -13.31 1.59
CA LYS A 320 6.02 -14.60 0.91
C LYS A 320 5.41 -14.46 -0.48
N PHE A 321 5.79 -15.38 -1.35
CA PHE A 321 5.24 -15.49 -2.70
C PHE A 321 5.13 -16.97 -3.11
N PHE A 322 4.60 -17.27 -4.29
CA PHE A 322 4.28 -18.64 -4.69
C PHE A 322 5.16 -19.12 -5.85
N ALA A 323 5.64 -20.36 -5.78
CA ALA A 323 6.47 -20.95 -6.82
C ALA A 323 5.70 -21.06 -8.15
N GLY A 324 6.41 -20.88 -9.26
CA GLY A 324 5.84 -20.95 -10.62
C GLY A 324 5.18 -19.65 -11.10
N ARG A 325 4.77 -18.75 -10.19
CA ARG A 325 4.27 -17.42 -10.56
C ARG A 325 5.40 -16.53 -11.06
N GLN A 326 5.11 -15.64 -12.01
CA GLN A 326 6.06 -14.65 -12.46
C GLN A 326 6.30 -13.60 -11.36
N LEU A 327 7.56 -13.25 -11.13
CA LEU A 327 7.99 -12.16 -10.27
C LEU A 327 8.77 -11.17 -11.13
N ARG A 328 8.18 -10.00 -11.32
CA ARG A 328 8.74 -8.86 -12.04
C ARG A 328 8.97 -7.72 -11.05
N ILE A 329 10.23 -7.38 -10.78
CA ILE A 329 10.62 -6.31 -9.86
C ILE A 329 11.23 -5.17 -10.66
N GLU A 330 10.84 -3.94 -10.36
CA GLU A 330 11.48 -2.76 -10.91
C GLU A 330 11.90 -1.80 -9.80
N GLY A 331 13.09 -1.22 -9.94
CA GLY A 331 13.53 -0.12 -9.10
C GLY A 331 13.50 1.18 -9.89
N ASN A 332 12.65 2.11 -9.47
CA ASN A 332 12.56 3.45 -10.04
C ASN A 332 12.95 4.48 -8.97
N HIS A 333 13.73 5.47 -9.35
CA HIS A 333 14.02 6.59 -8.48
C HIS A 333 12.99 7.71 -8.65
N GLN A 334 12.73 8.46 -7.58
CA GLN A 334 12.09 9.76 -7.71
C GLN A 334 13.07 10.83 -8.22
N ASP A 335 14.37 10.65 -7.97
CA ASP A 335 15.44 11.54 -8.41
C ASP A 335 16.29 10.89 -9.52
N SER A 336 16.51 11.57 -10.64
CA SER A 336 16.97 10.96 -11.90
C SER A 336 18.41 10.41 -11.92
N GLU A 337 19.16 10.58 -10.83
CA GLU A 337 20.61 10.38 -10.83
C GLU A 337 21.08 9.02 -10.29
N THR A 338 20.27 8.30 -9.52
CA THR A 338 20.61 6.92 -9.14
C THR A 338 19.78 5.98 -10.01
N THR A 339 20.34 4.85 -10.42
CA THR A 339 19.60 3.81 -11.15
C THR A 339 19.88 2.45 -10.55
N VAL A 340 18.86 1.59 -10.55
CA VAL A 340 19.10 0.16 -10.32
C VAL A 340 19.67 -0.43 -11.60
N ASP A 341 20.93 -0.86 -11.55
CA ASP A 341 21.68 -1.39 -12.69
C ASP A 341 21.70 -2.91 -12.72
N GLY A 342 21.20 -3.54 -11.66
CA GLY A 342 21.06 -4.97 -11.60
C GLY A 342 20.48 -5.47 -10.29
N TRP A 343 20.46 -6.79 -10.17
CA TRP A 343 19.89 -7.50 -9.05
C TRP A 343 20.76 -8.71 -8.73
N LYS A 344 21.02 -8.93 -7.45
CA LYS A 344 21.61 -10.17 -6.95
C LYS A 344 20.48 -10.99 -6.34
N VAL A 345 20.31 -12.22 -6.82
CA VAL A 345 19.27 -13.14 -6.34
C VAL A 345 19.95 -14.33 -5.71
N THR A 346 19.65 -14.59 -4.44
CA THR A 346 20.10 -15.77 -3.70
C THR A 346 18.91 -16.68 -3.43
N ILE A 347 19.00 -17.91 -3.92
CA ILE A 347 17.97 -18.94 -3.78
C ILE A 347 18.49 -19.99 -2.79
N THR A 348 17.71 -20.26 -1.75
CA THR A 348 18.04 -21.25 -0.72
C THR A 348 17.05 -22.43 -0.77
N LYS A 349 17.58 -23.65 -0.87
CA LYS A 349 16.80 -24.90 -0.81
C LYS A 349 17.53 -25.92 0.06
N GLY A 350 16.97 -26.24 1.23
CA GLY A 350 17.66 -26.99 2.27
C GLY A 350 18.97 -26.29 2.66
N THR A 351 20.10 -26.98 2.52
CA THR A 351 21.45 -26.45 2.79
C THR A 351 22.13 -25.85 1.56
N THR A 352 21.49 -25.91 0.39
CA THR A 352 22.06 -25.41 -0.86
C THR A 352 21.68 -23.95 -1.08
N HIS A 353 22.68 -23.12 -1.39
CA HIS A 353 22.52 -21.72 -1.75
C HIS A 353 23.05 -21.50 -3.18
N THR A 354 22.26 -20.86 -4.02
CA THR A 354 22.66 -20.48 -5.37
C THR A 354 22.44 -19.00 -5.56
N THR A 355 23.50 -18.28 -5.95
CA THR A 355 23.43 -16.85 -6.20
C THR A 355 23.64 -16.57 -7.69
N GLY A 356 22.80 -15.71 -8.25
CA GLY A 356 22.93 -15.19 -9.62
C GLY A 356 22.86 -13.66 -9.63
N SER A 357 23.43 -13.06 -10.67
CA SER A 357 23.34 -11.62 -10.92
C SER A 357 22.62 -11.35 -12.23
N TYR A 358 21.74 -10.37 -12.21
CA TYR A 358 20.90 -9.94 -13.33
C TYR A 358 21.20 -8.47 -13.60
N LYS A 359 21.28 -8.06 -14.87
CA LYS A 359 21.54 -6.67 -15.26
C LYS A 359 20.25 -5.94 -15.61
N GLY A 360 20.26 -4.63 -15.42
CA GLY A 360 19.18 -3.71 -15.76
C GLY A 360 18.24 -3.41 -14.59
N LYS A 361 17.40 -2.38 -14.80
CA LYS A 361 16.43 -1.87 -13.82
C LYS A 361 15.28 -2.81 -13.47
N THR A 362 15.07 -3.85 -14.28
CA THR A 362 13.97 -4.80 -14.15
C THR A 362 14.52 -6.21 -13.97
N LEU A 363 14.08 -6.89 -12.93
CA LEU A 363 14.27 -8.33 -12.74
C LEU A 363 12.98 -9.04 -13.08
N THR A 364 13.01 -9.99 -14.02
CA THR A 364 11.89 -10.89 -14.29
C THR A 364 12.35 -12.33 -14.11
N ILE A 365 11.78 -13.03 -13.15
CA ILE A 365 12.03 -14.46 -12.89
C ILE A 365 10.71 -15.19 -12.65
N ASN A 366 10.66 -16.48 -12.95
CA ASN A 366 9.61 -17.34 -12.40
C ASN A 366 10.03 -17.76 -11.00
N MET A 367 9.14 -17.60 -10.03
CA MET A 367 9.48 -17.86 -8.64
C MET A 367 9.89 -19.33 -8.44
N PRO A 368 11.13 -19.57 -7.98
CA PRO A 368 11.66 -20.92 -7.90
C PRO A 368 10.97 -21.71 -6.78
N ASN A 369 10.92 -23.02 -6.94
CA ASN A 369 10.51 -23.92 -5.87
C ASN A 369 11.66 -24.10 -4.85
N ALA A 370 11.78 -23.14 -3.95
CA ALA A 370 12.84 -22.97 -2.95
C ALA A 370 12.26 -22.57 -1.59
N ASP A 371 13.05 -22.65 -0.51
CA ASP A 371 12.58 -22.33 0.85
C ASP A 371 12.61 -20.81 1.11
N LYS A 372 13.63 -20.14 0.57
CA LYS A 372 13.83 -18.69 0.69
C LYS A 372 14.47 -18.12 -0.58
N ILE A 373 13.99 -16.96 -0.99
CA ILE A 373 14.52 -16.14 -2.07
C ILE A 373 14.88 -14.78 -1.49
N GLU A 374 16.12 -14.35 -1.69
CA GLU A 374 16.63 -13.07 -1.23
C GLU A 374 17.10 -12.28 -2.44
N ILE A 375 16.60 -11.06 -2.61
CA ILE A 375 16.88 -10.21 -3.75
C ILE A 375 17.48 -8.91 -3.24
N GLU A 376 18.64 -8.54 -3.76
CA GLU A 376 19.32 -7.29 -3.45
C GLU A 376 19.43 -6.47 -4.73
N SER A 377 18.96 -5.22 -4.74
CA SER A 377 19.20 -4.30 -5.85
C SER A 377 20.67 -3.88 -5.89
N ILE A 378 21.22 -3.80 -7.09
CA ILE A 378 22.55 -3.24 -7.36
C ILE A 378 22.29 -1.87 -7.93
N ALA A 379 22.47 -0.84 -7.10
CA ALA A 379 22.35 0.55 -7.53
C ALA A 379 23.74 1.16 -7.57
N THR A 380 24.15 1.71 -8.71
CA THR A 380 25.24 2.70 -8.71
C THR A 380 24.62 4.02 -8.28
N GLN A 381 25.10 4.57 -7.17
CA GLN A 381 25.02 6.03 -7.01
C GLN A 381 25.76 6.61 -8.21
N SER A 382 25.17 7.59 -8.90
CA SER A 382 25.96 8.47 -9.77
C SER A 382 26.92 9.23 -8.87
N ALA A 383 28.03 8.57 -8.54
CA ALA A 383 29.14 9.14 -7.80
C ALA A 383 29.95 9.94 -8.82
N ILE A 384 29.41 11.08 -9.27
CA ILE A 384 30.12 12.11 -10.03
C ILE A 384 31.05 11.47 -11.09
N ALA A 385 30.50 11.07 -12.23
CA ALA A 385 31.29 10.35 -13.26
C ALA A 385 32.48 11.17 -13.79
N ASP A 386 32.47 12.50 -13.59
CA ASP A 386 33.45 13.46 -14.07
C ASP A 386 33.76 14.54 -13.03
N ILE A 387 34.88 15.25 -13.18
CA ILE A 387 35.31 16.31 -12.25
C ILE A 387 34.22 17.40 -12.10
N ASP A 388 33.64 17.50 -10.90
CA ASP A 388 32.62 18.51 -10.57
C ASP A 388 33.21 19.66 -9.72
N PHE A 389 32.65 20.86 -9.88
CA PHE A 389 33.11 22.10 -9.25
C PHE A 389 32.00 22.76 -8.42
N ASP A 390 32.33 23.20 -7.21
CA ASP A 390 31.38 23.94 -6.34
C ASP A 390 30.89 25.28 -6.97
N GLN A 391 31.52 25.78 -8.05
CA GLN A 391 31.10 26.95 -8.82
C GLN A 391 31.44 26.77 -10.31
N GLN A 392 30.57 27.26 -11.23
CA GLN A 392 30.80 27.13 -12.69
C GLN A 392 32.23 27.53 -13.10
N PRO A 393 32.84 26.84 -14.09
CA PRO A 393 34.28 26.82 -14.40
C PRO A 393 34.91 28.16 -14.84
N LYS A 394 34.27 29.31 -14.67
CA LYS A 394 34.82 30.63 -15.02
C LYS A 394 36.09 31.01 -14.22
N ALA A 395 36.40 30.29 -13.14
CA ALA A 395 37.62 30.52 -12.38
C ALA A 395 38.83 29.75 -12.95
N LEU A 396 38.69 28.50 -13.41
CA LEU A 396 39.81 27.71 -13.94
C LEU A 396 39.71 27.60 -15.47
N ASP A 397 40.80 27.87 -16.20
CA ASP A 397 40.87 27.53 -17.61
C ASP A 397 41.15 26.01 -17.73
N PRO A 398 40.18 25.19 -18.20
CA PRO A 398 40.29 23.73 -18.20
C PRO A 398 41.38 23.22 -19.15
N SER A 399 41.85 24.06 -20.07
CA SER A 399 42.91 23.75 -21.04
C SER A 399 44.33 24.05 -20.54
N LYS A 400 44.47 24.60 -19.33
CA LYS A 400 45.75 25.06 -18.78
C LYS A 400 46.19 24.28 -17.54
N PRO A 401 47.50 24.27 -17.24
CA PRO A 401 48.00 23.59 -16.06
C PRO A 401 47.45 24.16 -14.75
N PHE A 402 47.30 23.31 -13.75
CA PHE A 402 46.91 23.70 -12.39
C PHE A 402 47.55 22.78 -11.36
N LYS A 403 47.56 23.19 -10.09
CA LYS A 403 48.05 22.40 -8.98
C LYS A 403 46.88 21.74 -8.25
N LEU A 404 46.98 20.45 -7.98
CA LEU A 404 45.96 19.67 -7.27
C LEU A 404 46.45 19.32 -5.87
N TYR A 405 45.65 19.64 -4.86
CA TYR A 405 45.95 19.37 -3.45
C TYR A 405 44.89 18.48 -2.82
N ASP A 406 45.27 17.65 -1.86
CA ASP A 406 44.31 17.00 -0.96
C ASP A 406 43.72 17.98 0.06
N ILE A 407 42.72 17.54 0.83
CA ILE A 407 42.07 18.38 1.85
C ILE A 407 43.01 18.76 3.01
N GLN A 408 44.15 18.07 3.16
CA GLN A 408 45.19 18.40 4.12
C GLN A 408 46.19 19.43 3.57
N GLY A 409 46.01 19.89 2.33
CA GLY A 409 46.85 20.90 1.68
C GLY A 409 48.16 20.35 1.11
N ARG A 410 48.31 19.03 0.97
CA ARG A 410 49.48 18.42 0.33
C ARG A 410 49.31 18.45 -1.18
N LEU A 411 50.34 18.90 -1.89
CA LEU A 411 50.35 18.89 -3.36
C LEU A 411 50.44 17.44 -3.85
N LEU A 412 49.48 17.03 -4.67
CA LEU A 412 49.42 15.69 -5.24
C LEU A 412 49.99 15.64 -6.65
N ALA A 413 49.66 16.65 -7.48
CA ALA A 413 50.07 16.70 -8.88
C ALA A 413 49.96 18.12 -9.46
N GLU A 414 50.55 18.29 -10.65
CA GLU A 414 50.38 19.49 -11.49
C GLU A 414 49.90 19.09 -12.90
N PRO A 415 48.62 18.70 -13.09
CA PRO A 415 48.10 18.29 -14.39
C PRO A 415 48.20 19.43 -15.42
N GLU A 416 48.43 19.08 -16.70
CA GLU A 416 48.52 20.06 -17.80
C GLU A 416 47.15 20.62 -18.22
N SER A 417 46.08 19.88 -17.94
CA SER A 417 44.69 20.24 -18.20
C SER A 417 43.75 19.43 -17.29
N ILE A 418 42.48 19.81 -17.22
CA ILE A 418 41.49 19.07 -16.43
C ILE A 418 41.35 17.61 -16.89
N GLY A 419 41.40 17.37 -18.20
CA GLY A 419 41.29 16.02 -18.78
C GLY A 419 42.51 15.13 -18.50
N SER A 420 43.64 15.72 -18.09
CA SER A 420 44.85 14.97 -17.70
C SER A 420 44.90 14.62 -16.21
N ALA A 421 43.94 15.10 -15.40
CA ALA A 421 43.89 14.84 -13.97
C ALA A 421 43.25 13.49 -13.65
N THR A 422 43.91 12.40 -14.07
CA THR A 422 43.45 11.02 -13.88
C THR A 422 44.30 10.27 -12.85
N GLY A 423 43.80 9.13 -12.34
CA GLY A 423 44.57 8.26 -11.44
C GLY A 423 44.59 8.68 -9.97
N PHE A 424 43.68 9.56 -9.55
CA PHE A 424 43.47 9.91 -8.14
C PHE A 424 42.30 9.11 -7.57
N GLU A 425 42.38 8.78 -6.28
CA GLU A 425 41.27 8.14 -5.56
C GLU A 425 40.04 9.07 -5.54
N PRO A 426 38.82 8.52 -5.48
CA PRO A 426 37.62 9.34 -5.33
C PRO A 426 37.66 10.19 -4.05
N GLY A 427 37.32 11.48 -4.15
CA GLY A 427 37.41 12.39 -3.01
C GLY A 427 37.25 13.87 -3.33
N ILE A 428 37.36 14.69 -2.29
CA ILE A 428 37.35 16.17 -2.38
C ILE A 428 38.80 16.66 -2.49
N TYR A 429 39.04 17.55 -3.45
CA TYR A 429 40.36 18.12 -3.72
C TYR A 429 40.29 19.63 -3.90
N ILE A 430 41.44 20.28 -3.83
CA ILE A 430 41.60 21.71 -4.09
C ILE A 430 42.44 21.90 -5.35
N ALA A 431 41.87 22.52 -6.38
CA ALA A 431 42.56 22.90 -7.60
C ALA A 431 42.98 24.38 -7.54
N ARG A 432 44.24 24.69 -7.88
CA ARG A 432 44.78 26.05 -7.88
C ARG A 432 45.47 26.39 -9.20
N GLN A 433 45.07 27.48 -9.84
CA GLN A 433 45.71 28.03 -11.03
C GLN A 433 45.95 29.53 -10.83
N GLY A 434 47.21 29.91 -10.67
CA GLY A 434 47.60 31.26 -10.26
C GLY A 434 47.06 31.63 -8.87
N SER A 435 46.29 32.72 -8.80
CA SER A 435 45.65 33.23 -7.58
C SER A 435 44.28 32.62 -7.28
N LYS A 436 43.76 31.77 -8.17
CA LYS A 436 42.41 31.20 -8.06
C LYS A 436 42.46 29.80 -7.47
N THR A 437 41.51 29.50 -6.60
CA THR A 437 41.38 28.22 -5.89
C THR A 437 39.94 27.75 -5.97
N LEU A 438 39.73 26.47 -6.31
CA LEU A 438 38.42 25.84 -6.40
C LEU A 438 38.42 24.50 -5.65
N LYS A 439 37.29 24.17 -5.04
CA LYS A 439 37.01 22.81 -4.59
C LYS A 439 36.52 21.99 -5.78
N ILE A 440 37.13 20.85 -5.99
CA ILE A 440 36.74 19.88 -7.01
C ILE A 440 36.41 18.54 -6.36
N ILE A 441 35.48 17.81 -6.94
CA ILE A 441 35.16 16.45 -6.52
C ILE A 441 35.54 15.52 -7.66
N LEU A 442 36.40 14.54 -7.37
CA LEU A 442 36.73 13.46 -8.29
C LEU A 442 35.90 12.24 -7.88
N GLY A 443 35.04 11.74 -8.76
CA GLY A 443 34.25 10.54 -8.50
C GLY A 443 34.94 9.24 -8.94
N ARG A 444 34.19 8.13 -8.88
CA ARG A 444 34.68 6.82 -9.35
C ARG A 444 34.51 6.76 -10.87
N GLN A 445 35.62 6.63 -11.60
CA GLN A 445 35.60 6.27 -13.02
C GLN A 445 35.20 4.81 -13.23
#